data_AF-A0A498L0I8-F1
#
_entry.id   AF-A0A498L0I8-F1
#
_cell.length_a   1.000
_cell.length_b   1.000
_cell.length_c   1.000
_cell.angle_alpha   90.00
_cell.angle_beta   90.00
_cell.angle_gamma   90.00
#
_symmetry.space_group_name_H-M   'P 1'
#
loop_
_entity.id
_entity.type
_entity.pdbx_description
1 polymer ?
#
loop_
_entity_poly.entity_id
_entity_poly.type
_entity_poly.pdbx_seq_one_letter_code
_entity_poly.pdbx_strand_id
1 'polypeptide(L)'
;MTETKLPPNELADLYEVFYTMREEFPEDVDPLWELAIESILFGGVGLADGNTSYGEQQAENNDFKIGEYRSFYGDGERVIEFPAIKTRDPSELAQQSPRESVRLPVAPMSERVLPLDPESEELVDAFSLLDEFPTTPGKTHQDTDNSALLDPTKFPGLSSDRGVIEPNELADLCDCFRILFEQLPDGFPEWETALETVWRQTEYMSMSMSYLQQTIHRNTFSMDEYRAEYGDGEYVTEFPAIKTITIDGDDFDHISENIYLPISPESNEALPASPVDSSIPSALSRLQEFPAWPQAELGNEEAGEREGPLVDIYSLLSDSDLGIERESVQEDTQTEETASSTKPDSGVENEESQQTSSGRASADVEKGCDSTEKTGLVETLAGKHNG
;
A
#
# COMPACT_ATOMS: atom_id res chain seq x y z
N MET A 1 -39.49 34.39 -23.24
CA MET A 1 -39.65 33.16 -22.44
C MET A 1 -38.44 33.13 -21.54
N THR A 2 -38.63 33.16 -20.22
CA THR A 2 -37.51 33.01 -19.28
C THR A 2 -37.06 31.56 -19.37
N GLU A 3 -35.91 31.33 -19.99
CA GLU A 3 -35.28 30.02 -20.04
C GLU A 3 -34.92 29.64 -18.60
N THR A 4 -35.60 28.63 -18.07
CA THR A 4 -35.36 28.17 -16.70
C THR A 4 -33.99 27.50 -16.70
N LYS A 5 -32.99 28.15 -16.09
CA LYS A 5 -31.65 27.58 -15.94
C LYS A 5 -31.75 26.22 -15.25
N LEU A 6 -31.17 25.18 -15.84
CA LEU A 6 -31.06 23.86 -15.20
C LEU A 6 -30.34 24.01 -13.85
N PRO A 7 -30.77 23.35 -12.77
CA PRO A 7 -30.05 23.40 -11.50
C PRO A 7 -28.66 22.74 -11.62
N PRO A 8 -27.68 23.12 -10.78
CA PRO A 8 -26.42 22.39 -10.64
C PRO A 8 -26.68 20.90 -10.36
N ASN A 9 -25.88 20.02 -10.97
CA ASN A 9 -26.03 18.57 -10.84
C ASN A 9 -24.64 17.93 -10.68
N GLU A 10 -24.40 17.32 -9.51
CA GLU A 10 -23.09 16.75 -9.15
C GLU A 10 -22.66 15.61 -10.08
N LEU A 11 -23.57 14.71 -10.43
CA LEU A 11 -23.30 13.60 -11.36
C LEU A 11 -22.96 14.12 -12.77
N ALA A 12 -23.61 15.19 -13.21
CA ALA A 12 -23.29 15.84 -14.47
C ALA A 12 -21.90 16.47 -14.46
N ASP A 13 -21.57 17.20 -13.38
CA ASP A 13 -20.28 17.84 -13.21
C ASP A 13 -19.13 16.83 -13.11
N LEU A 14 -19.28 15.77 -12.31
CA LEU A 14 -18.25 14.73 -12.15
C LEU A 14 -17.99 13.98 -13.45
N TYR A 15 -19.04 13.55 -14.15
CA TYR A 15 -18.88 12.87 -15.43
C TYR A 15 -18.16 13.77 -16.45
N GLU A 16 -18.55 15.05 -16.56
CA GLU A 16 -17.95 15.96 -17.54
C GLU A 16 -16.51 16.32 -17.20
N VAL A 17 -16.17 16.50 -15.92
CA VAL A 17 -14.78 16.82 -15.53
C VAL A 17 -13.87 15.61 -15.74
N PHE A 18 -14.30 14.40 -15.38
CA PHE A 18 -13.52 13.17 -15.64
C PHE A 18 -13.43 12.85 -17.13
N TYR A 19 -14.51 13.07 -17.89
CA TYR A 19 -14.48 12.88 -19.34
C TYR A 19 -13.50 13.84 -20.00
N THR A 20 -13.52 15.12 -19.60
CA THR A 20 -12.57 16.13 -20.08
C THR A 20 -11.14 15.74 -19.70
N MET A 21 -10.90 15.32 -18.46
CA MET A 21 -9.59 14.86 -18.00
C MET A 21 -9.05 13.70 -18.84
N ARG A 22 -9.88 12.70 -19.16
CA ARG A 22 -9.49 11.58 -20.04
C ARG A 22 -9.12 12.03 -21.46
N GLU A 23 -9.87 12.97 -22.03
CA GLU A 23 -9.54 13.52 -23.37
C GLU A 23 -8.22 14.30 -23.41
N GLU A 24 -7.71 14.64 -22.23
CA GLU A 24 -6.51 15.45 -22.01
C GLU A 24 -5.31 14.61 -21.56
N PHE A 25 -5.47 13.30 -21.42
CA PHE A 25 -4.35 12.40 -21.15
C PHE A 25 -3.28 12.49 -22.24
N PRO A 26 -1.99 12.45 -21.87
CA PRO A 26 -0.92 12.26 -22.83
C PRO A 26 -0.99 10.87 -23.48
N GLU A 27 -0.31 10.70 -24.62
CA GLU A 27 -0.33 9.43 -25.37
C GLU A 27 0.31 8.27 -24.60
N ASP A 28 1.16 8.57 -23.61
CA ASP A 28 1.92 7.65 -22.77
C ASP A 28 1.45 7.60 -21.32
N VAL A 29 0.21 8.04 -21.04
CA VAL A 29 -0.41 7.92 -19.71
C VAL A 29 -0.34 6.48 -19.20
N ASP A 30 -0.16 6.31 -17.89
CA ASP A 30 -0.12 4.98 -17.29
C ASP A 30 -1.43 4.21 -17.56
N PRO A 31 -1.37 2.98 -18.12
CA PRO A 31 -2.58 2.22 -18.46
C PRO A 31 -3.49 1.91 -17.27
N LEU A 32 -2.96 1.81 -16.04
CA LEU A 32 -3.78 1.61 -14.85
C LEU A 32 -4.53 2.88 -14.48
N TRP A 33 -3.91 4.05 -14.65
CA TRP A 33 -4.60 5.32 -14.44
C TRP A 33 -5.73 5.52 -15.45
N GLU A 34 -5.46 5.25 -16.73
CA GLU A 34 -6.47 5.28 -17.78
C GLU A 34 -7.63 4.32 -17.45
N LEU A 35 -7.33 3.09 -17.06
CA LEU A 35 -8.34 2.09 -16.68
C LEU A 35 -9.22 2.55 -15.51
N ALA A 36 -8.66 3.19 -14.49
CA ALA A 36 -9.42 3.68 -13.33
C ALA A 36 -10.44 4.73 -13.75
N ILE A 37 -10.00 5.73 -14.52
CA ILE A 37 -10.84 6.83 -14.99
C ILE A 37 -11.89 6.33 -16.00
N GLU A 38 -11.52 5.42 -16.91
CA GLU A 38 -12.48 4.77 -17.80
C GLU A 38 -13.53 3.95 -17.07
N SER A 39 -13.13 3.22 -16.02
CA SER A 39 -14.04 2.40 -15.22
C SER A 39 -15.09 3.27 -14.52
N ILE A 40 -14.71 4.43 -13.99
CA ILE A 40 -15.66 5.38 -13.40
C ILE A 40 -16.61 5.96 -14.45
N LEU A 41 -16.11 6.32 -15.62
CA LEU A 41 -16.92 6.95 -16.67
C LEU A 41 -17.88 5.98 -17.37
N PHE A 42 -17.41 4.79 -17.71
CA PHE A 42 -18.08 3.85 -18.62
C PHE A 42 -18.36 2.48 -18.01
N GLY A 43 -17.85 2.22 -16.81
CA GLY A 43 -17.92 0.93 -16.15
C GLY A 43 -16.80 0.02 -16.59
N GLY A 44 -16.76 -1.18 -16.01
CA GLY A 44 -15.77 -2.18 -16.35
C GLY A 44 -15.17 -2.83 -15.12
N VAL A 45 -14.02 -3.47 -15.33
CA VAL A 45 -13.38 -4.33 -14.33
C VAL A 45 -12.69 -3.57 -13.19
N GLY A 46 -12.58 -2.24 -13.28
CA GLY A 46 -11.97 -1.42 -12.24
C GLY A 46 -12.95 -0.88 -11.19
N LEU A 47 -14.27 -0.94 -11.41
CA LEU A 47 -15.22 -0.53 -10.39
C LEU A 47 -15.34 -1.60 -9.30
N ALA A 48 -15.51 -1.17 -8.05
CA ALA A 48 -15.82 -2.10 -6.97
C ALA A 48 -17.15 -2.84 -7.23
N ASP A 49 -17.25 -4.06 -6.70
CA ASP A 49 -18.41 -4.92 -6.90
C ASP A 49 -19.71 -4.23 -6.44
N GLY A 50 -20.69 -4.17 -7.34
CA GLY A 50 -22.00 -3.58 -7.06
C GLY A 50 -22.12 -2.08 -7.39
N ASN A 51 -21.02 -1.41 -7.72
CA ASN A 51 -21.07 -0.03 -8.20
C ASN A 51 -21.46 0.05 -9.68
N THR A 52 -22.09 1.16 -10.05
CA THR A 52 -22.40 1.51 -11.44
C THR A 52 -21.60 2.72 -11.88
N SER A 53 -21.24 2.78 -13.15
CA SER A 53 -20.46 3.90 -13.70
C SER A 53 -21.26 5.21 -13.72
N TYR A 54 -20.57 6.34 -13.72
CA TYR A 54 -21.23 7.64 -13.82
C TYR A 54 -21.96 7.82 -15.15
N GLY A 55 -21.47 7.26 -16.25
CA GLY A 55 -22.18 7.30 -17.53
C GLY A 55 -23.50 6.52 -17.50
N GLU A 56 -23.51 5.34 -16.87
CA GLU A 56 -24.74 4.57 -16.67
C GLU A 56 -25.70 5.30 -15.72
N GLN A 57 -25.19 5.80 -14.59
CA GLN A 57 -25.98 6.60 -13.66
C GLN A 57 -26.56 7.84 -14.31
N GLN A 58 -25.84 8.53 -15.22
CA GLN A 58 -26.37 9.68 -15.93
C GLN A 58 -27.56 9.30 -16.80
N ALA A 59 -27.46 8.18 -17.51
CA ALA A 59 -28.52 7.70 -18.37
C ALA A 59 -29.78 7.30 -17.57
N GLU A 60 -29.60 6.83 -16.33
CA GLU A 60 -30.69 6.39 -15.45
C GLU A 60 -31.30 7.51 -14.60
N ASN A 61 -30.47 8.40 -14.05
CA ASN A 61 -30.86 9.30 -12.97
C ASN A 61 -31.18 10.74 -13.42
N ASN A 62 -30.67 11.18 -14.57
CA ASN A 62 -30.91 12.55 -15.05
C ASN A 62 -32.11 12.61 -16.01
N ASP A 63 -32.98 13.59 -15.80
CA ASP A 63 -34.17 13.85 -16.63
C ASP A 63 -33.90 14.82 -17.80
N PHE A 64 -32.69 15.39 -17.85
CA PHE A 64 -32.20 16.28 -18.90
C PHE A 64 -31.15 15.58 -19.77
N LYS A 65 -30.94 16.12 -20.98
CA LYS A 65 -29.86 15.65 -21.85
C LYS A 65 -28.57 16.37 -21.52
N ILE A 66 -27.43 15.67 -21.60
CA ILE A 66 -26.12 16.28 -21.32
C ILE A 66 -25.83 17.51 -22.21
N GLY A 67 -26.32 17.53 -23.46
CA GLY A 67 -26.20 18.70 -24.34
C GLY A 67 -26.97 19.94 -23.84
N GLU A 68 -28.08 19.74 -23.13
CA GLU A 68 -28.80 20.85 -22.48
C GLU A 68 -27.96 21.38 -21.31
N TYR A 69 -27.38 20.49 -20.51
CA TYR A 69 -26.49 20.86 -19.40
C TYR A 69 -25.27 21.68 -19.89
N ARG A 70 -24.58 21.21 -20.94
CA ARG A 70 -23.49 21.91 -21.61
C ARG A 70 -23.90 23.27 -22.19
N SER A 71 -25.17 23.47 -22.53
CA SER A 71 -25.66 24.77 -23.00
C SER A 71 -25.83 25.79 -21.87
N PHE A 72 -26.05 25.34 -20.62
CA PHE A 72 -26.22 26.22 -19.46
C PHE A 72 -24.93 26.46 -18.65
N TYR A 73 -24.02 25.49 -18.64
CA TYR A 73 -22.79 25.47 -17.83
C TYR A 73 -21.52 25.37 -18.67
N GLY A 74 -21.65 25.48 -19.99
CA GLY A 74 -20.61 25.21 -20.95
C GLY A 74 -20.59 26.17 -22.13
N ASP A 75 -19.82 25.82 -23.14
CA ASP A 75 -19.78 26.50 -24.44
C ASP A 75 -20.69 25.84 -25.49
N GLY A 76 -21.49 24.85 -25.06
CA GLY A 76 -22.33 24.01 -25.91
C GLY A 76 -21.67 22.71 -26.36
N GLU A 77 -20.33 22.60 -26.32
CA GLU A 77 -19.58 21.38 -26.63
C GLU A 77 -19.08 20.67 -25.36
N ARG A 78 -18.64 21.44 -24.36
CA ARG A 78 -18.13 20.97 -23.07
C ARG A 78 -18.69 21.81 -21.92
N VAL A 79 -18.76 21.22 -20.73
CA VAL A 79 -18.98 21.97 -19.49
C VAL A 79 -17.68 22.69 -19.12
N ILE A 80 -17.77 23.98 -18.81
CA ILE A 80 -16.63 24.83 -18.40
C ILE A 80 -16.81 25.39 -16.98
N GLU A 81 -18.04 25.36 -16.46
CA GLU A 81 -18.40 25.73 -15.10
C GLU A 81 -18.92 24.49 -14.36
N PHE A 82 -18.31 24.16 -13.23
CA PHE A 82 -18.67 23.00 -12.40
C PHE A 82 -19.25 23.47 -11.07
N PRO A 83 -20.53 23.90 -11.02
CA PRO A 83 -21.12 24.51 -9.83
C PRO A 83 -21.38 23.58 -8.64
N ALA A 84 -21.43 22.26 -8.85
CA ALA A 84 -21.77 21.27 -7.83
C ALA A 84 -20.54 20.59 -7.20
N ILE A 85 -19.36 20.74 -7.80
CA ILE A 85 -18.10 20.16 -7.30
C ILE A 85 -16.99 21.21 -7.21
N LYS A 86 -15.92 20.88 -6.48
CA LYS A 86 -14.70 21.70 -6.48
C LYS A 86 -13.80 21.28 -7.63
N THR A 87 -13.34 22.25 -8.41
CA THR A 87 -12.29 22.06 -9.44
C THR A 87 -11.21 23.12 -9.28
N ARG A 88 -9.99 22.80 -9.74
CA ARG A 88 -8.85 23.73 -9.75
C ARG A 88 -8.09 23.60 -11.07
N ASP A 89 -7.27 24.61 -11.35
CA ASP A 89 -6.32 24.52 -12.46
C ASP A 89 -5.22 23.50 -12.10
N PRO A 90 -4.61 22.82 -13.09
CA PRO A 90 -3.49 21.92 -12.84
C PRO A 90 -2.36 22.66 -12.13
N SER A 91 -1.71 21.98 -11.19
CA SER A 91 -0.53 22.52 -10.50
C SER A 91 0.55 22.91 -11.52
N GLU A 92 1.38 23.90 -11.21
CA GLU A 92 2.43 24.40 -12.12
C GLU A 92 3.40 23.29 -12.59
N LEU A 93 3.56 22.22 -11.82
CA LEU A 93 4.36 21.06 -12.18
C LEU A 93 3.72 20.21 -13.29
N ALA A 94 2.38 20.15 -13.36
CA ALA A 94 1.62 19.44 -14.40
C ALA A 94 1.41 20.28 -15.68
N GLN A 95 1.83 21.54 -15.72
CA GLN A 95 1.63 22.46 -16.86
C GLN A 95 2.54 22.21 -18.07
N GLN A 96 3.23 21.07 -18.14
CA GLN A 96 3.99 20.72 -19.36
C GLN A 96 3.08 20.45 -20.57
N SER A 97 1.76 20.31 -20.35
CA SER A 97 0.78 20.16 -21.43
C SER A 97 0.19 21.52 -21.87
N PRO A 98 0.26 21.89 -23.16
CA PRO A 98 -0.02 23.24 -23.68
C PRO A 98 -1.51 23.63 -23.78
N ARG A 99 -2.44 22.92 -23.14
CA ARG A 99 -3.88 23.22 -23.21
C ARG A 99 -4.31 24.03 -21.99
N GLU A 100 -4.25 25.36 -22.12
CA GLU A 100 -4.47 26.40 -21.10
C GLU A 100 -5.88 26.43 -20.44
N SER A 101 -6.69 25.36 -20.45
CA SER A 101 -8.09 25.45 -20.00
C SER A 101 -8.69 24.23 -19.30
N VAL A 102 -7.92 23.20 -19.00
CA VAL A 102 -8.48 22.00 -18.34
C VAL A 102 -8.65 22.28 -16.85
N ARG A 103 -9.87 22.10 -16.33
CA ARG A 103 -10.15 22.11 -14.89
C ARG A 103 -10.06 20.67 -14.38
N LEU A 104 -9.28 20.44 -13.34
CA LEU A 104 -9.15 19.13 -12.71
C LEU A 104 -10.02 19.04 -11.45
N PRO A 105 -10.63 17.88 -11.18
CA PRO A 105 -11.44 17.69 -9.99
C PRO A 105 -10.58 17.73 -8.73
N VAL A 106 -11.15 18.26 -7.65
CA VAL A 106 -10.54 18.26 -6.32
C VAL A 106 -11.19 17.15 -5.50
N ALA A 107 -10.38 16.25 -4.96
CA ALA A 107 -10.82 15.17 -4.09
C ALA A 107 -11.56 15.75 -2.85
N PRO A 108 -12.78 15.28 -2.53
CA PRO A 108 -13.66 15.96 -1.59
C PRO A 108 -13.21 15.90 -0.14
N MET A 109 -12.40 14.90 0.27
CA MET A 109 -11.94 14.72 1.65
C MET A 109 -10.58 15.37 1.87
N SER A 110 -9.60 15.09 1.01
CA SER A 110 -8.23 15.61 1.15
C SER A 110 -8.04 17.04 0.62
N GLU A 111 -9.00 17.55 -0.16
CA GLU A 111 -8.92 18.83 -0.87
C GLU A 111 -7.74 18.94 -1.85
N ARG A 112 -7.20 17.80 -2.29
CA ARG A 112 -6.10 17.70 -3.26
C ARG A 112 -6.63 17.62 -4.70
N VAL A 113 -5.88 18.18 -5.64
CA VAL A 113 -6.24 18.15 -7.07
C VAL A 113 -5.84 16.80 -7.63
N LEU A 114 -6.70 16.16 -8.43
CA LEU A 114 -6.33 14.91 -9.07
C LEU A 114 -5.24 15.14 -10.13
N PRO A 115 -4.19 14.31 -10.17
CA PRO A 115 -3.13 14.43 -11.16
C PRO A 115 -3.67 14.06 -12.55
N LEU A 116 -3.27 14.81 -13.59
CA LEU A 116 -3.65 14.48 -14.97
C LEU A 116 -2.91 13.23 -15.46
N ASP A 117 -1.61 13.17 -15.16
CA ASP A 117 -0.68 12.12 -15.59
C ASP A 117 0.25 11.78 -14.41
N PRO A 118 -0.22 10.97 -13.43
CA PRO A 118 0.60 10.56 -12.31
C PRO A 118 1.74 9.64 -12.76
N GLU A 119 2.93 9.84 -12.19
CA GLU A 119 4.04 8.90 -12.38
C GLU A 119 3.72 7.55 -11.71
N SER A 120 4.41 6.47 -12.09
CA SER A 120 4.11 5.13 -11.59
C SER A 120 4.21 5.01 -10.05
N GLU A 121 5.13 5.75 -9.42
CA GLU A 121 5.21 5.86 -7.95
C GLU A 121 4.05 6.64 -7.30
N GLU A 122 3.40 7.53 -8.05
CA GLU A 122 2.29 8.39 -7.57
C GLU A 122 0.92 7.72 -7.75
N LEU A 123 0.83 6.61 -8.48
CA LEU A 123 -0.43 5.93 -8.79
C LEU A 123 -1.23 5.53 -7.55
N VAL A 124 -0.56 5.02 -6.52
CA VAL A 124 -1.20 4.60 -5.26
C VAL A 124 -1.94 5.77 -4.61
N ASP A 125 -1.28 6.93 -4.57
CA ASP A 125 -1.86 8.16 -4.04
C ASP A 125 -2.98 8.68 -4.96
N ALA A 126 -2.77 8.65 -6.28
CA ALA A 126 -3.77 9.06 -7.26
C ALA A 126 -5.06 8.22 -7.17
N PHE A 127 -4.95 6.90 -6.99
CA PHE A 127 -6.11 6.03 -6.77
C PHE A 127 -6.81 6.35 -5.46
N SER A 128 -6.05 6.61 -4.40
CA SER A 128 -6.61 7.01 -3.10
C SER A 128 -7.43 8.29 -3.20
N LEU A 129 -6.94 9.31 -3.92
CA LEU A 129 -7.67 10.54 -4.21
C LEU A 129 -8.95 10.29 -5.03
N LEU A 130 -8.88 9.37 -6.00
CA LEU A 130 -9.98 9.03 -6.87
C LEU A 130 -11.08 8.26 -6.11
N ASP A 131 -10.71 7.44 -5.13
CA ASP A 131 -11.65 6.68 -4.28
C ASP A 131 -12.38 7.57 -3.25
N GLU A 132 -11.96 8.81 -3.04
CA GLU A 132 -12.71 9.77 -2.22
C GLU A 132 -14.03 10.23 -2.86
N PHE A 133 -14.19 10.06 -4.19
CA PHE A 133 -15.38 10.49 -4.90
C PHE A 133 -16.58 9.58 -4.63
N PRO A 134 -17.80 10.13 -4.57
CA PRO A 134 -18.96 9.34 -4.20
C PRO A 134 -19.30 8.30 -5.28
N THR A 135 -19.64 7.09 -4.85
CA THR A 135 -20.16 6.04 -5.73
C THR A 135 -21.49 6.43 -6.38
N THR A 136 -22.32 7.22 -5.70
CA THR A 136 -23.62 7.70 -6.21
C THR A 136 -23.80 9.22 -6.05
N PRO A 137 -23.21 10.04 -6.93
CA PRO A 137 -23.26 11.50 -6.83
C PRO A 137 -24.69 12.06 -6.84
N GLY A 138 -24.93 13.13 -6.09
CA GLY A 138 -26.21 13.85 -6.03
C GLY A 138 -27.32 13.19 -5.21
N LYS A 139 -27.13 11.96 -4.71
CA LYS A 139 -28.00 11.38 -3.68
C LYS A 139 -27.60 11.97 -2.33
N THR A 140 -28.59 12.27 -1.47
CA THR A 140 -28.31 12.78 -0.12
C THR A 140 -27.39 11.77 0.57
N HIS A 141 -26.12 12.15 0.78
CA HIS A 141 -25.13 11.34 1.48
C HIS A 141 -25.68 11.01 2.87
N GLN A 142 -26.38 9.89 3.00
CA GLN A 142 -26.69 9.32 4.31
C GLN A 142 -25.44 8.61 4.80
N ASP A 143 -24.41 9.40 5.11
CA ASP A 143 -23.21 9.16 5.96
C ASP A 143 -22.59 7.75 6.06
N THR A 144 -22.85 6.80 5.15
CA THR A 144 -22.43 5.40 5.33
C THR A 144 -22.27 4.62 4.03
N ASP A 145 -22.21 5.28 2.87
CA ASP A 145 -21.72 4.59 1.68
C ASP A 145 -20.18 4.65 1.70
N ASN A 146 -19.60 3.94 2.67
CA ASN A 146 -18.16 3.61 2.73
C ASN A 146 -17.77 2.60 1.64
N SER A 147 -18.60 2.48 0.60
CA SER A 147 -18.35 1.61 -0.53
C SER A 147 -17.21 2.25 -1.33
N ALA A 148 -16.08 1.55 -1.43
CA ALA A 148 -15.00 1.94 -2.33
C ALA A 148 -15.57 2.15 -3.74
N LEU A 149 -15.16 3.23 -4.42
CA LEU A 149 -15.54 3.49 -5.80
C LEU A 149 -14.84 2.49 -6.73
N LEU A 150 -13.56 2.25 -6.47
CA LEU A 150 -12.68 1.42 -7.26
C LEU A 150 -12.47 0.06 -6.59
N ASP A 151 -12.21 -0.99 -7.39
CA ASP A 151 -11.90 -2.32 -6.90
C ASP A 151 -10.47 -2.35 -6.32
N PRO A 152 -10.32 -2.54 -5.00
CA PRO A 152 -9.00 -2.55 -4.35
C PRO A 152 -8.13 -3.73 -4.78
N THR A 153 -8.71 -4.79 -5.37
CA THR A 153 -7.93 -5.89 -5.94
C THR A 153 -7.30 -5.55 -7.30
N LYS A 154 -7.73 -4.45 -7.92
CA LYS A 154 -7.21 -3.96 -9.21
C LYS A 154 -6.27 -2.78 -9.05
N PHE A 155 -6.52 -1.95 -8.04
CA PHE A 155 -5.78 -0.72 -7.83
C PHE A 155 -5.08 -0.77 -6.47
N PRO A 156 -3.73 -0.81 -6.46
CA PRO A 156 -2.98 -0.86 -5.21
C PRO A 156 -3.18 0.42 -4.39
N GLY A 157 -3.08 0.30 -3.07
CA GLY A 157 -3.24 1.43 -2.14
C GLY A 157 -4.66 1.68 -1.67
N LEU A 158 -5.66 1.02 -2.27
CA LEU A 158 -7.04 1.16 -1.82
C LEU A 158 -7.33 0.19 -0.67
N SER A 159 -7.61 0.74 0.51
CA SER A 159 -8.10 -0.04 1.65
C SER A 159 -9.52 -0.56 1.39
N SER A 160 -9.69 -1.88 1.33
CA SER A 160 -11.02 -2.52 1.23
C SER A 160 -11.88 -2.34 2.48
N ASP A 161 -11.26 -1.95 3.59
CA ASP A 161 -11.90 -1.75 4.87
C ASP A 161 -11.20 -0.54 5.50
N ARG A 162 -11.88 0.62 5.62
CA ARG A 162 -11.39 1.75 6.46
C ARG A 162 -11.51 1.41 7.96
N GLY A 163 -11.33 0.13 8.30
CA GLY A 163 -11.50 -0.44 9.62
C GLY A 163 -10.18 -1.06 10.07
N VAL A 164 -9.79 -0.71 11.30
CA VAL A 164 -8.64 -1.23 12.08
C VAL A 164 -7.44 -1.61 11.21
N ILE A 165 -6.54 -0.65 11.02
CA ILE A 165 -5.21 -0.90 10.48
C ILE A 165 -4.56 -2.00 11.33
N GLU A 166 -4.17 -3.11 10.73
CA GLU A 166 -3.50 -4.17 11.48
C GLU A 166 -2.03 -3.81 11.76
N PRO A 167 -1.44 -4.31 12.86
CA PRO A 167 0.00 -4.25 13.11
C PRO A 167 0.80 -4.69 11.88
N ASN A 168 1.75 -3.86 11.45
CA ASN A 168 2.50 -4.08 10.22
C ASN A 168 3.99 -3.91 10.49
N GLU A 169 4.75 -4.99 10.32
CA GLU A 169 6.18 -5.05 10.63
C GLU A 169 6.98 -4.04 9.80
N LEU A 170 6.58 -3.85 8.54
CA LEU A 170 7.23 -2.93 7.61
C LEU A 170 7.02 -1.46 8.02
N ALA A 171 5.80 -1.09 8.44
CA ALA A 171 5.49 0.25 8.93
C ALA A 171 6.20 0.54 10.26
N ASP A 172 6.20 -0.43 11.17
CA ASP A 172 6.91 -0.37 12.45
C ASP A 172 8.43 -0.17 12.27
N LEU A 173 9.07 -0.98 11.42
CA LEU A 173 10.51 -0.87 11.15
C LEU A 173 10.84 0.44 10.45
N CYS A 174 10.00 0.88 9.51
CA CYS A 174 10.15 2.16 8.85
C CYS A 174 10.22 3.28 9.91
N ASP A 175 9.21 3.40 10.76
CA ASP A 175 9.21 4.52 11.70
C ASP A 175 10.29 4.41 12.79
N CYS A 176 10.61 3.19 13.25
CA CYS A 176 11.74 2.96 14.16
C CYS A 176 13.08 3.43 13.57
N PHE A 177 13.38 3.10 12.31
CA PHE A 177 14.63 3.54 11.69
C PHE A 177 14.65 5.06 11.45
N ARG A 178 13.51 5.67 11.14
CA ARG A 178 13.41 7.13 11.04
C ARG A 178 13.69 7.82 12.37
N ILE A 179 13.03 7.39 13.45
CA ILE A 179 13.25 7.94 14.80
C ILE A 179 14.72 7.80 15.19
N LEU A 180 15.29 6.62 14.96
CA LEU A 180 16.69 6.38 15.26
C LEU A 180 17.61 7.32 14.47
N PHE A 181 17.35 7.50 13.17
CA PHE A 181 18.13 8.39 12.31
C PHE A 181 18.05 9.86 12.73
N GLU A 182 16.85 10.37 13.01
CA GLU A 182 16.62 11.78 13.37
C GLU A 182 17.19 12.15 14.75
N GLN A 183 17.31 11.17 15.64
CA GLN A 183 17.81 11.37 17.00
C GLN A 183 19.30 11.03 17.16
N LEU A 184 20.01 10.71 16.08
CA LEU A 184 21.44 10.44 16.14
C LEU A 184 22.23 11.68 16.58
N PRO A 185 23.16 11.55 17.54
CA PRO A 185 24.13 12.60 17.79
C PRO A 185 25.04 12.79 16.57
N ASP A 186 25.33 14.05 16.25
CA ASP A 186 26.37 14.41 15.29
C ASP A 186 27.68 13.68 15.63
N GLY A 187 28.30 13.03 14.64
CA GLY A 187 29.66 12.48 14.77
C GLY A 187 29.85 10.99 14.49
N PHE A 188 28.84 10.29 13.97
CA PHE A 188 28.93 8.88 13.59
C PHE A 188 28.57 8.65 12.12
N PRO A 189 29.37 9.17 11.16
CA PRO A 189 29.03 9.14 9.75
C PRO A 189 28.86 7.71 9.20
N GLU A 190 29.56 6.72 9.75
CA GLU A 190 29.43 5.31 9.36
C GLU A 190 28.07 4.74 9.74
N TRP A 191 27.58 5.06 10.93
CA TRP A 191 26.29 4.60 11.43
C TRP A 191 25.13 5.36 10.79
N GLU A 192 25.29 6.67 10.58
CA GLU A 192 24.38 7.50 9.80
C GLU A 192 24.26 6.97 8.37
N THR A 193 25.39 6.70 7.70
CA THR A 193 25.40 6.13 6.34
C THR A 193 24.74 4.75 6.33
N ALA A 194 24.97 3.91 7.34
CA ALA A 194 24.35 2.59 7.41
C ALA A 194 22.83 2.65 7.60
N LEU A 195 22.34 3.51 8.49
CA LEU A 195 20.90 3.72 8.71
C LEU A 195 20.25 4.40 7.51
N GLU A 196 20.90 5.41 6.95
CA GLU A 196 20.49 6.03 5.69
C GLU A 196 20.46 4.98 4.58
N THR A 197 21.39 4.04 4.55
CA THR A 197 21.41 2.95 3.57
C THR A 197 20.26 1.98 3.78
N VAL A 198 19.92 1.59 5.01
CA VAL A 198 18.73 0.75 5.27
C VAL A 198 17.44 1.51 4.94
N TRP A 199 17.41 2.79 5.28
CA TRP A 199 16.29 3.69 5.01
C TRP A 199 16.10 3.94 3.52
N ARG A 200 17.19 4.15 2.78
CA ARG A 200 17.20 4.56 1.37
C ARG A 200 17.40 3.44 0.37
N GLN A 201 18.00 2.30 0.71
CA GLN A 201 18.34 1.20 -0.21
C GLN A 201 17.22 1.01 -1.25
N THR A 202 17.34 1.34 -2.54
CA THR A 202 18.43 1.54 -3.54
C THR A 202 19.09 0.26 -4.06
N GLU A 203 18.47 -0.25 -5.12
CA GLU A 203 19.01 -0.99 -6.28
C GLU A 203 20.41 -1.63 -6.17
N TYR A 204 20.42 -2.97 -6.05
CA TYR A 204 21.27 -3.77 -6.92
C TYR A 204 20.57 -5.11 -7.26
N MET A 205 20.19 -5.26 -8.54
CA MET A 205 19.41 -6.34 -9.18
C MET A 205 17.87 -6.24 -9.11
N SER A 206 17.35 -5.45 -10.06
CA SER A 206 16.03 -5.42 -10.72
C SER A 206 14.71 -5.20 -9.98
N MET A 207 14.55 -5.34 -8.66
CA MET A 207 13.34 -4.85 -7.94
C MET A 207 13.63 -4.68 -6.43
N SER A 208 14.43 -3.69 -6.04
CA SER A 208 14.67 -3.34 -4.63
C SER A 208 14.04 -1.98 -4.35
N MET A 209 13.03 -1.97 -3.46
CA MET A 209 12.33 -0.77 -2.97
C MET A 209 12.78 -0.49 -1.54
N SER A 210 12.96 0.79 -1.19
CA SER A 210 13.21 1.22 0.20
C SER A 210 12.07 0.81 1.12
N TYR A 211 12.27 0.78 2.45
CA TYR A 211 11.18 0.53 3.40
C TYR A 211 10.00 1.48 3.18
N LEU A 212 10.27 2.76 2.96
CA LEU A 212 9.24 3.75 2.65
C LEU A 212 8.49 3.40 1.34
N GLN A 213 9.20 3.09 0.26
CA GLN A 213 8.55 2.67 -0.99
C GLN A 213 7.79 1.36 -0.84
N GLN A 214 8.31 0.42 -0.06
CA GLN A 214 7.60 -0.82 0.24
C GLN A 214 6.31 -0.51 1.01
N THR A 215 6.30 0.42 1.98
CA THR A 215 5.05 0.81 2.67
C THR A 215 4.04 1.37 1.68
N ILE A 216 4.47 2.23 0.75
CA ILE A 216 3.61 2.81 -0.29
C ILE A 216 3.03 1.71 -1.21
N HIS A 217 3.83 0.72 -1.59
CA HIS A 217 3.39 -0.30 -2.56
C HIS A 217 2.71 -1.52 -1.94
N ARG A 218 3.02 -1.86 -0.69
CA ARG A 218 2.63 -3.12 -0.06
C ARG A 218 1.62 -2.95 1.05
N ASN A 219 1.52 -1.77 1.65
CA ASN A 219 0.51 -1.53 2.66
C ASN A 219 -0.77 -1.03 1.99
N THR A 220 -1.90 -1.42 2.57
CA THR A 220 -3.22 -0.91 2.19
C THR A 220 -3.50 0.48 2.77
N PHE A 221 -2.61 0.99 3.63
CA PHE A 221 -2.73 2.25 4.37
C PHE A 221 -1.50 3.13 4.17
N SER A 222 -1.67 4.44 4.37
CA SER A 222 -0.57 5.41 4.40
C SER A 222 0.15 5.45 5.76
N MET A 223 1.41 5.89 5.78
CA MET A 223 2.13 6.08 7.05
C MET A 223 1.47 7.11 7.98
N ASP A 224 0.77 8.10 7.43
CA ASP A 224 0.06 9.09 8.24
C ASP A 224 -1.14 8.47 8.96
N GLU A 225 -1.88 7.59 8.27
CA GLU A 225 -2.95 6.79 8.90
C GLU A 225 -2.37 5.84 9.96
N TYR A 226 -1.24 5.19 9.67
CA TYR A 226 -0.56 4.30 10.62
C TYR A 226 -0.10 5.04 11.89
N ARG A 227 0.53 6.21 11.74
CA ARG A 227 0.97 7.07 12.85
C ARG A 227 -0.18 7.68 13.62
N ALA A 228 -1.33 7.89 12.98
CA ALA A 228 -2.53 8.35 13.70
C ALA A 228 -3.11 7.24 14.59
N GLU A 229 -3.02 5.97 14.17
CA GLU A 229 -3.53 4.82 14.93
C GLU A 229 -2.56 4.37 16.04
N TYR A 230 -1.26 4.27 15.73
CA TYR A 230 -0.23 3.71 16.62
C TYR A 230 0.75 4.75 17.19
N GLY A 231 0.42 6.03 17.05
CA GLY A 231 1.35 7.12 17.27
C GLY A 231 0.72 8.41 17.75
N ASP A 232 1.48 9.49 17.61
CA ASP A 232 1.03 10.86 17.90
C ASP A 232 0.67 11.66 16.64
N GLY A 233 0.66 10.99 15.48
CA GLY A 233 0.45 11.57 14.16
C GLY A 233 1.73 12.05 13.47
N GLU A 234 2.83 12.25 14.20
CA GLU A 234 4.14 12.55 13.62
C GLU A 234 5.03 11.31 13.61
N TYR A 235 4.99 10.50 14.67
CA TYR A 235 5.74 9.25 14.85
C TYR A 235 4.87 8.11 15.39
N VAL A 236 5.26 6.88 15.08
CA VAL A 236 4.75 5.67 15.72
C VAL A 236 5.34 5.59 17.13
N THR A 237 4.48 5.43 18.13
CA THR A 237 4.87 5.36 19.55
C THR A 237 4.57 4.00 20.17
N GLU A 238 3.78 3.19 19.48
CA GLU A 238 3.48 1.79 19.79
C GLU A 238 3.89 0.93 18.59
N PHE A 239 4.80 -0.02 18.79
CA PHE A 239 5.31 -0.91 17.74
C PHE A 239 4.76 -2.33 17.95
N PRO A 240 3.51 -2.63 17.55
CA PRO A 240 2.85 -3.90 17.85
C PRO A 240 3.39 -5.09 17.05
N ALA A 241 4.02 -4.86 15.90
CA ALA A 241 4.49 -5.92 14.99
C ALA A 241 5.97 -6.27 15.18
N ILE A 242 6.78 -5.40 15.81
CA ILE A 242 8.17 -5.69 16.16
C ILE A 242 8.43 -5.62 17.66
N LYS A 243 9.50 -6.26 18.09
CA LYS A 243 10.00 -6.08 19.47
C LYS A 243 10.89 -4.85 19.53
N THR A 244 10.64 -3.97 20.47
CA THR A 244 11.47 -2.81 20.74
C THR A 244 11.91 -2.76 22.20
N ILE A 245 13.00 -2.04 22.47
CA ILE A 245 13.37 -1.58 23.80
C ILE A 245 13.24 -0.06 23.81
N THR A 246 12.57 0.47 24.82
CA THR A 246 12.50 1.91 25.05
C THR A 246 13.67 2.36 25.92
N ILE A 247 14.43 3.36 25.45
CA ILE A 247 15.37 4.10 26.29
C ILE A 247 14.76 5.46 26.62
N ASP A 248 14.85 5.84 27.89
CA ASP A 248 14.42 7.14 28.37
C ASP A 248 15.37 8.22 27.83
N GLY A 249 14.82 9.29 27.24
CA GLY A 249 15.61 10.38 26.68
C GLY A 249 16.53 11.04 27.73
N ASP A 250 16.15 10.99 29.01
CA ASP A 250 16.96 11.50 30.13
C ASP A 250 18.34 10.82 30.26
N ASP A 251 18.54 9.64 29.67
CA ASP A 251 19.83 8.94 29.66
C ASP A 251 20.85 9.56 28.68
N PHE A 252 20.42 10.45 27.79
CA PHE A 252 21.27 11.10 26.80
C PHE A 252 21.07 12.62 26.76
N ASP A 253 22.16 13.37 26.87
CA ASP A 253 22.14 14.85 26.93
C ASP A 253 21.53 15.55 25.69
N HIS A 254 21.29 14.81 24.59
CA HIS A 254 20.83 15.34 23.30
C HIS A 254 19.46 14.80 22.85
N ILE A 255 18.82 13.94 23.64
CA ILE A 255 17.59 13.26 23.27
C ILE A 255 16.48 13.73 24.20
N SER A 256 15.48 14.43 23.67
CA SER A 256 14.37 14.97 24.47
C SER A 256 13.18 14.02 24.61
N GLU A 257 13.19 12.89 23.89
CA GLU A 257 12.05 11.99 23.74
C GLU A 257 12.49 10.54 23.92
N ASN A 258 11.55 9.64 24.14
CA ASN A 258 11.87 8.22 24.27
C ASN A 258 12.36 7.66 22.93
N ILE A 259 13.45 6.90 22.96
CA ILE A 259 13.96 6.19 21.78
C ILE A 259 13.44 4.77 21.80
N TYR A 260 12.91 4.34 20.66
CA TYR A 260 12.50 2.97 20.42
C TYR A 260 13.55 2.26 19.57
N LEU A 261 14.26 1.31 20.18
CA LEU A 261 15.30 0.54 19.51
C LEU A 261 14.76 -0.82 19.10
N PRO A 262 14.76 -1.15 17.80
CA PRO A 262 14.29 -2.45 17.37
C PRO A 262 15.24 -3.54 17.87
N ILE A 263 14.67 -4.65 18.32
CA ILE A 263 15.40 -5.86 18.72
C ILE A 263 15.65 -6.69 17.49
N SER A 264 16.93 -6.98 17.27
CA SER A 264 17.41 -7.81 16.19
C SER A 264 16.80 -9.22 16.25
N PRO A 265 16.24 -9.76 15.15
CA PRO A 265 15.47 -10.99 15.20
C PRO A 265 16.32 -12.24 15.52
N GLU A 266 17.59 -12.28 15.12
CA GLU A 266 18.46 -13.45 15.35
C GLU A 266 19.18 -13.38 16.71
N SER A 267 19.85 -12.26 17.00
CA SER A 267 20.61 -12.08 18.24
C SER A 267 19.72 -11.77 19.45
N ASN A 268 18.48 -11.30 19.23
CA ASN A 268 17.57 -10.83 20.27
C ASN A 268 18.20 -9.71 21.14
N GLU A 269 19.08 -8.90 20.53
CA GLU A 269 19.70 -7.72 21.10
C GLU A 269 19.18 -6.46 20.41
N ALA A 270 18.98 -5.38 21.16
CA ALA A 270 18.58 -4.10 20.57
C ALA A 270 19.71 -3.47 19.75
N LEU A 271 19.33 -2.75 18.69
CA LEU A 271 20.26 -1.83 18.04
C LEU A 271 20.75 -0.77 19.04
N PRO A 272 22.02 -0.33 18.98
CA PRO A 272 22.48 0.73 19.85
C PRO A 272 21.92 2.09 19.41
N ALA A 273 21.47 2.92 20.36
CA ALA A 273 21.05 4.30 20.10
C ALA A 273 22.22 5.17 19.57
N SER A 274 23.43 4.93 20.07
CA SER A 274 24.66 5.59 19.62
C SER A 274 25.82 4.60 19.76
N PRO A 275 26.23 3.90 18.68
CA PRO A 275 27.38 3.03 18.74
C PRO A 275 28.66 3.86 18.87
N VAL A 276 29.43 3.64 19.93
CA VAL A 276 30.83 4.10 19.97
C VAL A 276 31.64 3.40 18.88
N ASP A 277 32.73 4.00 18.39
CA ASP A 277 33.56 3.48 17.28
C ASP A 277 33.87 1.97 17.40
N SER A 278 34.16 1.49 18.62
CA SER A 278 34.47 0.08 18.90
C SER A 278 33.28 -0.88 18.79
N SER A 279 32.06 -0.35 18.70
CA SER A 279 30.81 -1.10 18.63
C SER A 279 30.10 -1.00 17.28
N ILE A 280 30.60 -0.16 16.36
CA ILE A 280 30.04 -0.01 15.01
C ILE A 280 29.96 -1.37 14.29
N PRO A 281 31.00 -2.24 14.26
CA PRO A 281 30.90 -3.53 13.58
C PRO A 281 29.77 -4.41 14.14
N SER A 282 29.60 -4.44 15.47
CA SER A 282 28.51 -5.18 16.11
C SER A 282 27.14 -4.57 15.79
N ALA A 283 27.03 -3.24 15.77
CA ALA A 283 25.80 -2.54 15.39
C ALA A 283 25.40 -2.84 13.94
N LEU A 284 26.37 -2.81 13.02
CA LEU A 284 26.17 -3.15 11.62
C LEU A 284 25.77 -4.61 11.46
N SER A 285 26.41 -5.54 12.18
CA SER A 285 26.03 -6.95 12.16
C SER A 285 24.57 -7.17 12.61
N ARG A 286 24.13 -6.50 13.68
CA ARG A 286 22.72 -6.57 14.10
C ARG A 286 21.77 -5.96 13.07
N LEU A 287 22.16 -4.86 12.44
CA LEU A 287 21.35 -4.21 11.41
C LEU A 287 21.16 -5.11 10.16
N GLN A 288 22.10 -6.02 9.88
CA GLN A 288 21.99 -7.02 8.80
C GLN A 288 21.01 -8.15 9.09
N GLU A 289 20.66 -8.38 10.36
CA GLU A 289 19.71 -9.43 10.75
C GLU A 289 18.27 -9.04 10.39
N PHE A 290 17.99 -7.76 10.09
CA PHE A 290 16.66 -7.33 9.66
C PHE A 290 16.38 -7.76 8.21
N PRO A 291 15.16 -8.25 7.92
CA PRO A 291 14.82 -8.71 6.59
C PRO A 291 14.77 -7.53 5.63
N ALA A 292 15.40 -7.60 4.46
CA ALA A 292 15.27 -6.51 3.49
C ALA A 292 13.81 -6.26 3.10
N TRP A 293 12.98 -7.31 3.14
CA TRP A 293 11.55 -7.32 2.78
C TRP A 293 10.71 -7.83 3.95
N PRO A 294 10.35 -6.98 4.93
CA PRO A 294 9.48 -7.36 6.03
C PRO A 294 8.08 -7.77 5.53
N GLN A 295 7.32 -8.48 6.36
CA GLN A 295 5.97 -8.86 5.99
C GLN A 295 5.01 -7.66 6.12
N ALA A 296 4.29 -7.36 5.04
CA ALA A 296 3.30 -6.27 5.02
C ALA A 296 1.94 -6.70 5.60
N GLU A 297 1.65 -8.01 5.67
CA GLU A 297 0.37 -8.50 6.18
C GLU A 297 0.55 -9.83 6.92
N LEU A 298 0.13 -9.88 8.18
CA LEU A 298 0.06 -11.11 8.98
C LEU A 298 -1.19 -11.96 8.67
N GLY A 299 -2.00 -11.57 7.69
CA GLY A 299 -3.34 -12.10 7.46
C GLY A 299 -3.45 -13.44 6.70
N ASN A 300 -2.37 -14.00 6.17
CA ASN A 300 -2.43 -15.28 5.45
C ASN A 300 -1.48 -16.31 6.07
N GLU A 301 -2.06 -17.25 6.83
CA GLU A 301 -1.38 -18.44 7.41
C GLU A 301 -0.71 -19.36 6.36
N GLU A 302 -0.89 -19.10 5.06
CA GLU A 302 -0.24 -19.83 3.95
C GLU A 302 1.02 -19.15 3.39
N ALA A 303 1.48 -18.03 3.95
CA ALA A 303 2.77 -17.44 3.61
C ALA A 303 3.91 -18.30 4.19
N GLY A 304 4.21 -19.43 3.54
CA GLY A 304 5.37 -20.25 3.87
C GLY A 304 6.63 -19.38 3.93
N GLU A 305 7.45 -19.60 4.96
CA GLU A 305 8.75 -18.97 5.25
C GLU A 305 9.48 -18.49 3.98
N ARG A 306 9.16 -17.28 3.54
CA ARG A 306 9.94 -16.59 2.51
C ARG A 306 10.79 -15.59 3.27
N GLU A 307 11.88 -16.10 3.83
CA GLU A 307 13.01 -15.26 4.22
C GLU A 307 13.42 -14.47 2.98
N GLY A 308 13.12 -13.17 2.99
CA GLY A 308 13.71 -12.24 2.03
C GLY A 308 15.23 -12.23 2.20
N PRO A 309 15.99 -11.81 1.18
CA PRO A 309 17.42 -11.63 1.35
C PRO A 309 17.70 -10.68 2.52
N LEU A 310 18.71 -10.98 3.33
CA LEU A 310 19.20 -10.07 4.35
C LEU A 310 19.87 -8.86 3.71
N VAL A 311 19.87 -7.74 4.43
CA VAL A 311 20.54 -6.51 4.00
C VAL A 311 22.06 -6.73 4.01
N ASP A 312 22.73 -6.58 2.86
CA ASP A 312 24.21 -6.63 2.80
C ASP A 312 24.83 -5.24 2.98
N ILE A 313 24.83 -4.76 4.23
CA ILE A 313 25.33 -3.42 4.58
C ILE A 313 26.83 -3.28 4.29
N TYR A 314 27.61 -4.36 4.43
CA TYR A 314 29.06 -4.29 4.19
C TYR A 314 29.38 -4.05 2.72
N SER A 315 28.63 -4.67 1.80
CA SER A 315 28.80 -4.39 0.37
C SER A 315 28.51 -2.92 0.04
N LEU A 316 27.51 -2.31 0.68
CA LEU A 316 27.13 -0.92 0.42
C LEU A 316 28.11 0.09 1.03
N LEU A 317 28.56 -0.18 2.26
CA LEU A 317 29.56 0.65 2.91
C LEU A 317 30.93 0.53 2.26
N SER A 318 31.22 -0.59 1.58
CA SER A 318 32.50 -0.75 0.86
C SER A 318 32.66 0.19 -0.34
N ASP A 319 31.55 0.72 -0.89
CA ASP A 319 31.56 1.74 -1.93
C ASP A 319 31.67 3.17 -1.34
N SER A 320 31.48 3.33 -0.03
CA SER A 320 31.70 4.61 0.65
C SER A 320 33.18 4.80 0.98
N ASP A 321 33.69 6.03 0.91
CA ASP A 321 35.09 6.39 1.20
C ASP A 321 35.50 6.18 2.69
N LEU A 322 34.67 5.51 3.50
CA LEU A 322 34.82 5.35 4.94
C LEU A 322 35.81 4.25 5.34
N GLY A 323 36.29 3.43 4.41
CA GLY A 323 37.43 2.52 4.65
C GLY A 323 37.18 1.40 5.66
N ILE A 324 35.92 1.01 5.86
CA ILE A 324 35.53 -0.07 6.78
C ILE A 324 35.86 -1.41 6.11
N GLU A 325 37.03 -1.98 6.43
CA GLU A 325 37.32 -3.36 6.05
C GLU A 325 36.53 -4.31 6.97
N ARG A 326 35.86 -5.30 6.38
CA ARG A 326 35.18 -6.37 7.12
C ARG A 326 36.22 -7.11 7.95
N GLU A 327 36.37 -6.75 9.23
CA GLU A 327 37.17 -7.54 10.15
C GLU A 327 36.58 -8.94 10.16
N SER A 328 37.38 -9.92 9.73
CA SER A 328 36.98 -11.32 9.77
C SER A 328 36.75 -11.68 11.24
N VAL A 329 35.50 -11.61 11.68
CA VAL A 329 35.06 -12.15 12.96
C VAL A 329 35.43 -13.62 12.92
N GLN A 330 36.58 -13.96 13.51
CA GLN A 330 36.95 -15.34 13.74
C GLN A 330 35.97 -15.85 14.79
N GLU A 331 35.01 -16.66 14.37
CA GLU A 331 34.27 -17.54 15.28
C GLU A 331 35.28 -18.42 16.01
N ASP A 332 35.68 -18.00 17.21
CA ASP A 332 36.35 -18.86 18.17
C ASP A 332 35.33 -19.88 18.68
N THR A 333 35.05 -20.90 17.87
CA THR A 333 34.30 -22.08 18.31
C THR A 333 35.16 -22.83 19.32
N GLN A 334 35.00 -22.50 20.62
CA GLN A 334 35.55 -23.30 21.71
C GLN A 334 34.94 -24.70 21.66
N THR A 335 35.71 -25.64 21.15
CA THR A 335 35.41 -27.07 21.20
C THR A 335 35.78 -27.58 22.60
N GLU A 336 34.81 -27.71 23.50
CA GLU A 336 35.00 -28.43 24.76
C GLU A 336 35.15 -29.94 24.47
N GLU A 337 36.40 -30.42 24.46
CA GLU A 337 36.71 -31.83 24.69
C GLU A 337 36.43 -32.18 26.16
N THR A 338 35.34 -32.91 26.44
CA THR A 338 35.24 -33.72 27.66
C THR A 338 35.22 -35.20 27.33
N ALA A 339 36.30 -35.88 27.71
CA ALA A 339 36.45 -37.32 27.60
C ALA A 339 35.84 -38.05 28.81
N SER A 340 35.05 -39.08 28.48
CA SER A 340 35.08 -40.44 29.05
C SER A 340 34.64 -40.75 30.50
N SER A 341 33.70 -41.72 30.54
CA SER A 341 33.65 -42.90 31.43
C SER A 341 32.77 -42.84 32.70
N THR A 342 31.70 -43.66 32.72
CA THR A 342 31.62 -44.94 33.50
C THR A 342 30.15 -45.35 33.76
N LYS A 343 29.80 -46.59 33.38
CA LYS A 343 28.58 -47.37 33.76
C LYS A 343 28.65 -47.78 35.25
N PRO A 344 27.52 -47.91 35.99
CA PRO A 344 26.78 -49.19 36.05
C PRO A 344 25.24 -49.01 36.22
N ASP A 345 24.39 -49.84 35.60
CA ASP A 345 23.78 -51.13 36.06
C ASP A 345 22.52 -51.02 36.95
N SER A 346 21.43 -51.64 36.46
CA SER A 346 20.17 -52.08 37.12
C SER A 346 19.31 -51.03 37.86
N GLY A 347 17.98 -50.99 37.80
CA GLY A 347 16.92 -51.84 37.23
C GLY A 347 15.56 -51.32 37.73
N VAL A 348 14.49 -52.08 37.45
CA VAL A 348 13.09 -51.98 37.94
C VAL A 348 12.07 -51.32 36.98
N GLU A 349 11.43 -52.22 36.22
CA GLU A 349 9.97 -52.48 36.10
C GLU A 349 8.97 -51.31 36.18
N ASN A 350 8.20 -51.12 35.11
CA ASN A 350 6.76 -51.38 35.13
C ASN A 350 6.14 -51.38 33.72
N GLU A 351 5.57 -52.53 33.35
CA GLU A 351 4.40 -52.67 32.46
C GLU A 351 3.19 -52.00 33.17
N GLU A 352 2.10 -51.52 32.57
CA GLU A 352 1.17 -52.17 31.65
C GLU A 352 -0.01 -51.17 31.45
N SER A 353 -0.59 -51.07 30.25
CA SER A 353 -2.01 -50.69 29.94
C SER A 353 -2.11 -50.38 28.43
N GLN A 354 -2.43 -51.33 27.55
CA GLN A 354 -3.78 -51.80 27.17
C GLN A 354 -4.78 -50.71 26.73
N GLN A 355 -5.03 -50.62 25.42
CA GLN A 355 -6.36 -50.42 24.79
C GLN A 355 -6.22 -50.71 23.27
N THR A 356 -6.53 -51.92 22.77
CA THR A 356 -7.84 -52.37 22.22
C THR A 356 -8.52 -51.31 21.34
N SER A 357 -8.36 -51.35 20.01
CA SER A 357 -9.12 -52.16 19.03
C SER A 357 -10.44 -51.54 18.52
N SER A 358 -10.52 -51.47 17.19
CA SER A 358 -11.64 -51.95 16.36
C SER A 358 -12.75 -50.99 15.91
N GLY A 359 -12.71 -50.68 14.61
CA GLY A 359 -13.85 -50.78 13.66
C GLY A 359 -14.78 -49.56 13.58
N ARG A 360 -15.51 -49.29 12.49
CA ARG A 360 -15.73 -49.96 11.19
C ARG A 360 -16.68 -49.05 10.36
N ALA A 361 -16.47 -49.03 9.05
CA ALA A 361 -17.45 -48.88 7.94
C ALA A 361 -18.27 -47.58 7.69
N SER A 362 -18.02 -47.02 6.49
CA SER A 362 -18.91 -46.92 5.30
C SER A 362 -20.32 -46.29 5.37
N ALA A 363 -20.52 -45.27 4.52
CA ALA A 363 -21.63 -45.11 3.55
C ALA A 363 -21.21 -43.96 2.59
N ASP A 364 -20.98 -44.13 1.30
CA ASP A 364 -21.94 -44.34 0.19
C ASP A 364 -23.17 -43.42 0.22
N VAL A 365 -23.14 -42.33 -0.58
CA VAL A 365 -24.33 -41.72 -1.20
C VAL A 365 -23.96 -41.17 -2.58
N GLU A 366 -24.35 -41.90 -3.62
CA GLU A 366 -24.56 -41.40 -4.99
C GLU A 366 -25.93 -40.71 -5.12
N LYS A 367 -25.98 -39.62 -5.91
CA LYS A 367 -27.01 -39.20 -6.90
C LYS A 367 -26.81 -37.70 -7.15
N GLY A 368 -26.64 -37.19 -8.37
CA GLY A 368 -27.21 -37.62 -9.65
C GLY A 368 -28.40 -36.71 -9.98
N CYS A 369 -28.18 -35.68 -10.82
CA CYS A 369 -29.23 -35.07 -11.63
C CYS A 369 -28.61 -34.44 -12.90
N ASP A 370 -28.92 -35.10 -14.00
CA ASP A 370 -28.73 -34.76 -15.40
C ASP A 370 -29.97 -33.99 -15.89
N SER A 371 -29.81 -33.01 -16.80
CA SER A 371 -30.78 -32.63 -17.86
C SER A 371 -30.26 -31.46 -18.72
N THR A 372 -29.61 -31.80 -19.83
CA THR A 372 -29.93 -31.47 -21.23
C THR A 372 -30.42 -30.08 -21.71
N GLU A 373 -29.63 -29.55 -22.65
CA GLU A 373 -29.96 -29.03 -24.01
C GLU A 373 -31.07 -27.97 -24.23
N LYS A 374 -30.68 -26.84 -24.86
CA LYS A 374 -31.22 -26.47 -26.19
C LYS A 374 -30.47 -25.32 -26.92
N THR A 375 -30.00 -25.69 -28.11
CA THR A 375 -29.82 -24.95 -29.37
C THR A 375 -30.48 -23.56 -29.54
N GLY A 376 -29.75 -22.64 -30.18
CA GLY A 376 -30.30 -21.42 -30.78
C GLY A 376 -29.31 -20.68 -31.69
N LEU A 377 -29.24 -21.10 -32.95
CA LEU A 377 -28.46 -20.53 -34.05
C LEU A 377 -29.35 -19.52 -34.80
N VAL A 378 -28.94 -18.25 -34.95
CA VAL A 378 -29.54 -17.31 -35.92
C VAL A 378 -28.45 -16.44 -36.54
N GLU A 379 -28.09 -16.76 -37.78
CA GLU A 379 -27.63 -15.81 -38.79
C GLU A 379 -28.82 -14.95 -39.24
N THR A 380 -28.68 -13.62 -39.41
CA THR A 380 -29.08 -12.95 -40.67
C THR A 380 -28.64 -11.49 -40.79
N LEU A 381 -27.98 -11.24 -41.94
CA LEU A 381 -28.15 -10.13 -42.90
C LEU A 381 -27.62 -8.70 -42.65
N ALA A 382 -26.67 -8.40 -43.55
CA ALA A 382 -26.28 -7.12 -44.10
C ALA A 382 -27.42 -6.14 -44.42
N GLY A 383 -27.11 -4.85 -44.24
CA GLY A 383 -27.82 -3.72 -44.82
C GLY A 383 -26.85 -2.59 -45.20
N LYS A 384 -26.31 -2.64 -46.41
CA LYS A 384 -25.81 -1.46 -47.12
C LYS A 384 -26.99 -0.53 -47.39
N HIS A 385 -26.85 0.77 -47.12
CA HIS A 385 -27.49 1.77 -47.97
C HIS A 385 -26.64 3.04 -48.08
N ASN A 386 -26.17 3.27 -49.30
CA ASN A 386 -25.81 4.59 -49.80
C ASN A 386 -27.06 5.48 -49.82
N GLY A 387 -26.85 6.75 -49.49
CA GLY A 387 -27.70 7.90 -49.77
C GLY A 387 -26.86 9.15 -49.62
#